data_AF-A0A100XC25-F1
#
_entry.id   AF-A0A100XC25-F1
#
_cell.length_a   1.000
_cell.length_b   1.000
_cell.length_c   1.000
_cell.angle_alpha   90.00
_cell.angle_beta   90.00
_cell.angle_gamma   90.00
#
_symmetry.space_group_name_H-M   'P 1'
#
loop_
_entity.id
_entity.type
_entity.pdbx_description
1 polymer ?
#
loop_
_entity_poly.entity_id
_entity_poly.type
_entity_poly.pdbx_seq_one_letter_code
_entity_poly.pdbx_strand_id
1 'polypeptide(L)'
;MARDYYGLLGVSKGASDTEIKRAYRRLARELHPDVNPDEEAQARFKEISVAYEVLSDPEKRRIVDMGGDPLESPGAAGAGNGFAGFGGLGDVFEAFFGGGTASRGPIGRVRPGSDSLLRLQLDLEECATGVTKRVTVDTAVLCDLCHGKGTHGNSTPVTCDTCGGRGEIQTVQRSLLGQVMTSRPCPVCGGVGEVIPDPCHRCGGDGRVRARREISVKIPAGVGDGMRVRLAAQGEVGPGGGPAGDLYVEVHEKPHPVFVRDGDDLHCTVSVPMVDAALGTTVVVDAILDGPIELTIPPGTQPGAVITLRGHGMPHLRSGVRGDLHAHIEVVVPTRLDPDDAELLRKVKSNRSRDVAEVRSRLSGESSSSGGGLFSRLRETFTGR
;
A
#
# COMPACT_ATOMS: atom_id res chain seq x y z
N MET A 1 -44.57 4.18 -18.38
CA MET A 1 -44.36 5.38 -19.23
C MET A 1 -42.87 5.65 -19.13
N ALA A 2 -42.14 5.62 -20.25
CA ALA A 2 -40.69 5.78 -20.20
C ALA A 2 -40.30 7.09 -19.51
N ARG A 3 -39.41 7.01 -18.50
CA ARG A 3 -38.91 8.18 -17.78
C ARG A 3 -38.15 9.12 -18.73
N ASP A 4 -38.36 10.42 -18.60
CA ASP A 4 -37.65 11.42 -19.41
C ASP A 4 -36.27 11.76 -18.83
N TYR A 5 -35.30 10.87 -19.08
CA TYR A 5 -33.93 11.03 -18.58
C TYR A 5 -33.23 12.31 -19.08
N TYR A 6 -33.53 12.73 -20.31
CA TYR A 6 -32.99 13.97 -20.88
C TYR A 6 -33.62 15.20 -20.23
N GLY A 7 -34.94 15.16 -19.97
CA GLY A 7 -35.66 16.19 -19.22
C GLY A 7 -35.15 16.36 -17.79
N LEU A 8 -34.83 15.26 -17.09
CA LEU A 8 -34.29 15.30 -15.71
C LEU A 8 -32.95 16.03 -15.62
N LEU A 9 -32.09 15.90 -16.63
CA LEU A 9 -30.82 16.64 -16.72
C LEU A 9 -30.96 18.02 -17.38
N GLY A 10 -32.15 18.36 -17.87
CA GLY A 10 -32.42 19.63 -18.56
C GLY A 10 -31.68 19.77 -19.90
N VAL A 11 -31.49 18.66 -20.62
CA VAL A 11 -30.79 18.61 -21.91
C VAL A 11 -31.69 18.07 -23.01
N SER A 12 -31.38 18.36 -24.28
CA SER A 12 -32.12 17.81 -25.42
C SER A 12 -31.78 16.34 -25.67
N LYS A 13 -32.71 15.57 -26.27
CA LYS A 13 -32.50 14.16 -26.66
C LYS A 13 -31.31 13.93 -27.61
N GLY A 14 -30.82 14.97 -28.30
CA GLY A 14 -29.63 14.92 -29.15
C GLY A 14 -28.33 15.42 -28.49
N ALA A 15 -28.31 15.62 -27.17
CA ALA A 15 -27.16 16.19 -26.47
C ALA A 15 -25.91 15.29 -26.58
N SER A 16 -24.76 15.90 -26.81
CA SER A 16 -23.49 15.18 -26.79
C SER A 16 -23.13 14.69 -25.38
N ASP A 17 -22.27 13.69 -25.27
CA ASP A 17 -21.80 13.17 -23.97
C ASP A 17 -21.16 14.27 -23.10
N THR A 18 -20.52 15.24 -23.76
CA THR A 18 -19.92 16.40 -23.09
C THR A 18 -20.97 17.34 -22.49
N GLU A 19 -22.12 17.50 -23.14
CA GLU A 19 -23.23 18.32 -22.65
C GLU A 19 -23.96 17.64 -21.50
N ILE A 20 -24.19 16.33 -21.61
CA ILE A 20 -24.79 15.48 -20.56
C ILE A 20 -23.91 15.53 -19.29
N LYS A 21 -22.60 15.33 -19.45
CA LYS A 21 -21.64 15.40 -18.34
C LYS A 21 -21.53 16.79 -17.72
N ARG A 22 -21.64 17.84 -18.53
CA ARG A 22 -21.62 19.23 -18.04
C ARG A 22 -22.90 19.57 -17.27
N ALA A 23 -24.06 19.13 -17.77
CA ALA A 23 -25.35 19.34 -17.11
C ALA A 23 -25.41 18.61 -15.75
N TYR A 24 -24.98 17.35 -15.71
CA TYR A 24 -24.89 16.58 -14.47
C TYR A 24 -23.98 17.26 -13.44
N ARG A 25 -22.77 17.68 -13.83
CA ARG A 25 -21.83 18.35 -12.90
C ARG A 25 -22.35 19.66 -12.33
N ARG A 26 -23.17 20.40 -13.08
CA ARG A 26 -23.80 21.63 -12.60
C ARG A 26 -24.87 21.30 -11.55
N LEU A 27 -25.80 20.43 -11.90
CA LEU A 27 -26.91 20.03 -11.02
C LEU A 27 -26.40 19.28 -9.77
N ALA A 28 -25.35 18.46 -9.90
CA ALA A 28 -24.76 17.72 -8.78
C ALA A 28 -24.06 18.61 -7.76
N ARG A 29 -23.57 19.81 -8.15
CA ARG A 29 -23.03 20.79 -7.20
C ARG A 29 -24.12 21.60 -6.53
N GLU A 30 -25.19 21.91 -7.26
CA GLU A 30 -26.35 22.66 -6.75
C GLU A 30 -27.19 21.83 -5.77
N LEU A 31 -27.28 20.52 -5.99
CA LEU A 31 -28.10 19.58 -5.21
C LEU A 31 -27.27 18.68 -4.28
N HIS A 32 -25.98 19.00 -4.06
CA HIS A 32 -25.13 18.20 -3.17
C HIS A 32 -25.62 18.30 -1.71
N PRO A 33 -25.69 17.19 -0.94
CA PRO A 33 -26.17 17.22 0.44
C PRO A 33 -25.44 18.21 1.37
N ASP A 34 -24.14 18.42 1.11
CA ASP A 34 -23.32 19.37 1.88
C ASP A 34 -23.62 20.84 1.55
N VAL A 35 -24.22 21.13 0.39
CA VAL A 35 -24.54 22.48 -0.08
C VAL A 35 -26.03 22.79 0.09
N ASN A 36 -26.89 21.77 -0.05
CA ASN A 36 -28.33 21.87 0.10
C ASN A 36 -28.87 20.66 0.91
N PRO A 37 -29.15 20.82 2.21
CA PRO A 37 -29.55 19.74 3.09
C PRO A 37 -31.04 19.35 3.00
N ASP A 38 -31.84 19.99 2.13
CA ASP A 38 -33.28 19.73 2.01
C ASP A 38 -33.59 18.33 1.45
N GLU A 39 -34.63 17.66 1.98
CA GLU A 39 -35.04 16.32 1.52
C GLU A 39 -35.45 16.31 0.03
N GLU A 40 -36.04 17.40 -0.45
CA GLU A 40 -36.38 17.56 -1.88
C GLU A 40 -35.13 17.67 -2.76
N ALA A 41 -34.07 18.34 -2.29
CA ALA A 41 -32.81 18.45 -3.01
C ALA A 41 -32.11 17.08 -3.10
N GLN A 42 -32.16 16.29 -2.03
CA GLN A 42 -31.63 14.93 -2.02
C GLN A 42 -32.43 13.98 -2.92
N ALA A 43 -33.75 14.11 -2.97
CA ALA A 43 -34.60 13.34 -3.89
C ALA A 43 -34.24 13.65 -5.35
N ARG A 44 -34.14 14.94 -5.69
CA ARG A 44 -33.73 15.38 -7.03
C ARG A 44 -32.30 14.99 -7.38
N PHE A 45 -31.38 14.99 -6.41
CA PHE A 45 -30.01 14.51 -6.60
C PHE A 45 -29.98 13.03 -7.01
N LYS A 46 -30.79 12.19 -6.34
CA LYS A 46 -30.91 10.77 -6.69
C LYS A 46 -31.45 10.58 -8.12
N GLU A 47 -32.46 11.36 -8.51
CA GLU A 47 -33.05 11.29 -9.85
C GLU A 47 -32.05 11.67 -10.96
N ILE A 48 -31.27 12.74 -10.77
CA ILE A 48 -30.27 13.16 -11.76
C ILE A 48 -29.08 12.20 -11.85
N SER A 49 -28.72 11.54 -10.74
CA SER A 49 -27.65 10.52 -10.74
C SER A 49 -28.07 9.29 -11.53
N VAL A 50 -29.32 8.85 -11.39
CA VAL A 50 -29.90 7.77 -12.20
C VAL A 50 -29.95 8.17 -13.67
N ALA A 51 -30.39 9.39 -13.97
CA ALA A 51 -30.43 9.88 -15.35
C ALA A 51 -29.03 9.96 -16.00
N TYR A 52 -28.02 10.40 -15.25
CA TYR A 52 -26.64 10.42 -15.74
C TYR A 52 -26.09 9.01 -15.95
N GLU A 53 -26.34 8.07 -15.04
CA GLU A 53 -25.90 6.68 -15.21
C GLU A 53 -26.46 6.07 -16.50
N VAL A 54 -27.76 6.25 -16.75
CA VAL A 54 -28.44 5.73 -17.94
C VAL A 54 -27.92 6.40 -19.22
N LEU A 55 -27.71 7.72 -19.21
CA LEU A 55 -27.30 8.47 -20.40
C LEU A 55 -25.78 8.46 -20.66
N SER A 56 -24.97 8.09 -19.66
CA SER A 56 -23.51 7.99 -19.80
C SER A 56 -23.04 6.66 -20.40
N ASP A 57 -23.89 5.63 -20.36
CA ASP A 57 -23.65 4.32 -20.96
C ASP A 57 -24.24 4.27 -22.38
N PRO A 58 -23.44 4.04 -23.43
CA PRO A 58 -23.91 4.02 -24.82
C PRO A 58 -25.04 3.01 -25.10
N GLU A 59 -25.02 1.85 -24.44
CA GLU A 59 -26.01 0.79 -24.64
C GLU A 59 -27.34 1.13 -23.94
N LYS A 60 -27.28 1.64 -22.71
CA LYS A 60 -28.47 2.11 -21.99
C LYS A 60 -29.10 3.33 -22.66
N ARG A 61 -28.27 4.27 -23.13
CA ARG A 61 -28.70 5.45 -23.88
C ARG A 61 -29.44 5.07 -25.17
N ARG A 62 -28.94 4.07 -25.90
CA ARG A 62 -29.59 3.55 -27.11
C ARG A 62 -31.00 3.03 -26.82
N ILE A 63 -31.23 2.38 -25.69
CA ILE A 63 -32.56 1.89 -25.27
C ILE A 63 -33.51 3.07 -25.01
N VAL A 64 -33.03 4.11 -24.34
CA VAL A 64 -33.80 5.35 -24.10
C VAL A 64 -34.12 6.06 -25.41
N ASP A 65 -33.17 6.13 -26.34
CA ASP A 65 -33.35 6.76 -27.64
C ASP A 65 -34.36 5.99 -28.53
N MET A 66 -34.47 4.67 -28.34
CA MET A 66 -35.51 3.83 -28.95
C MET A 66 -36.87 3.90 -28.23
N GLY A 67 -37.00 4.73 -27.18
CA GLY A 67 -38.24 4.94 -26.43
C GLY A 67 -38.54 3.88 -25.37
N GLY A 68 -37.56 3.03 -25.02
CA GLY A 68 -37.65 2.06 -23.93
C GLY A 68 -37.09 2.60 -22.61
N ASP A 69 -37.42 1.93 -21.50
CA ASP A 69 -36.83 2.23 -20.19
C ASP A 69 -35.89 1.08 -19.79
N PRO A 70 -34.56 1.30 -19.73
CA PRO A 70 -33.60 0.27 -19.34
C PRO A 70 -33.79 -0.23 -17.89
N LEU A 71 -34.59 0.47 -17.08
CA LEU A 71 -34.92 0.07 -15.71
C LEU A 71 -36.28 -0.67 -15.59
N GLU A 72 -37.14 -0.68 -16.62
CA GLU A 72 -38.47 -1.35 -16.57
C GLU A 72 -38.47 -2.78 -17.16
N SER A 73 -37.30 -3.38 -17.42
CA SER A 73 -37.26 -4.74 -18.01
C SER A 73 -37.99 -5.76 -17.13
N PRO A 74 -38.94 -6.55 -17.67
CA PRO A 74 -39.87 -7.40 -16.91
C PRO A 74 -39.15 -8.63 -16.36
N GLY A 75 -38.48 -8.44 -15.23
CA GLY A 75 -37.75 -9.47 -14.48
C GLY A 75 -37.19 -8.99 -13.14
N ALA A 76 -37.18 -7.67 -12.89
CA ALA A 76 -36.64 -7.07 -11.67
C ALA A 76 -37.69 -6.76 -10.59
N ALA A 77 -38.88 -7.37 -10.65
CA ALA A 77 -39.89 -7.26 -9.58
C ALA A 77 -39.65 -8.35 -8.52
N GLY A 78 -38.57 -8.20 -7.74
CA GLY A 78 -38.22 -9.20 -6.73
C GLY A 78 -36.98 -8.91 -5.89
N ALA A 79 -36.70 -7.66 -5.55
CA ALA A 79 -35.71 -7.33 -4.51
C ALA A 79 -35.95 -5.91 -3.97
N GLY A 80 -36.99 -5.77 -3.14
CA GLY A 80 -37.08 -4.64 -2.22
C GLY A 80 -36.13 -4.85 -1.04
N ASN A 81 -35.59 -3.74 -0.54
CA ASN A 81 -34.71 -3.55 0.62
C ASN A 81 -33.23 -3.93 0.47
N GLY A 82 -32.36 -2.93 0.61
CA GLY A 82 -31.02 -3.14 1.14
C GLY A 82 -29.96 -2.20 0.62
N PHE A 83 -29.74 -1.12 1.35
CA PHE A 83 -28.58 -0.23 1.22
C PHE A 83 -27.29 -0.99 1.60
N ALA A 84 -26.38 -1.22 0.65
CA ALA A 84 -24.93 -1.49 0.85
C ALA A 84 -24.29 -1.50 -0.55
N GLY A 85 -23.46 -0.53 -0.94
CA GLY A 85 -22.05 -0.54 -0.54
C GLY A 85 -21.36 -1.77 -1.12
N PHE A 86 -20.83 -1.68 -2.35
CA PHE A 86 -19.61 -2.33 -2.88
C PHE A 86 -19.69 -2.41 -4.41
N GLY A 87 -18.63 -1.94 -5.08
CA GLY A 87 -18.38 -2.28 -6.48
C GLY A 87 -18.30 -3.80 -6.64
N GLY A 88 -19.01 -4.34 -7.63
CA GLY A 88 -18.99 -5.79 -7.89
C GLY A 88 -20.22 -6.38 -8.59
N LEU A 89 -21.31 -5.62 -8.77
CA LEU A 89 -22.53 -6.17 -9.37
C LEU A 89 -22.59 -6.11 -10.91
N GLY A 90 -21.63 -5.47 -11.58
CA GLY A 90 -21.48 -5.55 -13.03
C GLY A 90 -21.00 -6.94 -13.50
N ASP A 91 -20.03 -7.50 -12.78
CA ASP A 91 -19.33 -8.74 -13.16
C ASP A 91 -20.19 -10.01 -12.93
N VAL A 92 -21.10 -9.97 -11.95
CA VAL A 92 -21.98 -11.10 -11.63
C VAL A 92 -23.22 -11.13 -12.54
N PHE A 93 -23.69 -9.99 -13.02
CA PHE A 93 -24.83 -9.91 -13.95
C PHE A 93 -24.40 -10.17 -15.40
N GLU A 94 -23.16 -9.79 -15.76
CA GLU A 94 -22.53 -10.11 -17.06
C GLU A 94 -22.23 -11.61 -17.19
N ALA A 95 -21.83 -12.28 -16.09
CA ALA A 95 -21.61 -13.73 -16.07
C ALA A 95 -22.89 -14.58 -16.26
N PHE A 96 -24.08 -14.01 -16.07
CA PHE A 96 -25.34 -14.77 -16.06
C PHE A 96 -26.31 -14.41 -17.20
N PHE A 97 -26.29 -13.17 -17.73
CA PHE A 97 -27.25 -12.72 -18.77
C PHE A 97 -26.65 -12.03 -20.01
N GLY A 98 -25.32 -11.86 -20.09
CA GLY A 98 -24.64 -11.22 -21.23
C GLY A 98 -24.13 -12.23 -22.25
N GLY A 99 -24.69 -12.20 -23.46
CA GLY A 99 -24.35 -13.10 -24.56
C GLY A 99 -22.87 -13.04 -24.93
N GLY A 100 -22.20 -14.17 -24.73
CA GLY A 100 -20.79 -14.34 -25.05
C GLY A 100 -20.20 -15.48 -24.28
N THR A 101 -20.64 -16.71 -24.56
CA THR A 101 -19.83 -17.90 -24.26
C THR A 101 -18.57 -17.82 -25.11
N ALA A 102 -17.64 -16.93 -24.76
CA ALA A 102 -16.25 -17.18 -25.03
C ALA A 102 -15.94 -18.44 -24.23
N SER A 103 -16.11 -19.60 -24.87
CA SER A 103 -15.60 -20.88 -24.39
C SER A 103 -14.22 -20.57 -23.85
N ARG A 104 -14.05 -20.64 -22.52
CA ARG A 104 -12.78 -20.29 -21.89
C ARG A 104 -11.79 -21.31 -22.45
N GLY A 105 -10.98 -20.86 -23.41
CA GLY A 105 -10.12 -21.74 -24.18
C GLY A 105 -9.17 -22.51 -23.26
N PRO A 106 -8.55 -23.58 -23.77
CA PRO A 106 -7.55 -24.30 -23.01
C PRO A 106 -6.49 -23.34 -22.47
N ILE A 107 -6.10 -23.57 -21.21
CA ILE A 107 -5.14 -22.73 -20.53
C ILE A 107 -3.74 -23.01 -21.12
N GLY A 108 -3.10 -22.04 -21.77
CA GLY A 108 -1.82 -22.23 -22.46
C GLY A 108 -0.77 -22.94 -21.59
N ARG A 109 0.03 -23.84 -22.20
CA ARG A 109 1.09 -24.59 -21.50
C ARG A 109 2.19 -23.66 -20.96
N VAL A 110 2.55 -22.66 -21.76
CA VAL A 110 3.56 -21.65 -21.42
C VAL A 110 2.86 -20.48 -20.75
N ARG A 111 3.20 -20.21 -19.48
CA ARG A 111 2.61 -19.11 -18.70
C ARG A 111 3.71 -18.29 -18.05
N PRO A 112 3.49 -16.99 -17.78
CA PRO A 112 4.43 -16.23 -16.97
C PRO A 112 4.56 -16.84 -15.58
N GLY A 113 5.75 -16.77 -15.02
CA GLY A 113 5.98 -17.14 -13.64
C GLY A 113 5.43 -16.12 -12.66
N SER A 114 5.23 -16.55 -11.42
CA SER A 114 4.78 -15.67 -10.35
C SER A 114 5.90 -14.78 -9.85
N ASP A 115 5.52 -13.57 -9.46
CA ASP A 115 6.39 -12.68 -8.72
C ASP A 115 6.61 -13.23 -7.29
N SER A 116 7.81 -13.03 -6.77
CA SER A 116 8.19 -13.44 -5.41
C SER A 116 8.50 -12.21 -4.56
N LEU A 117 8.11 -12.25 -3.29
CA LEU A 117 8.47 -11.24 -2.30
C LEU A 117 9.42 -11.84 -1.26
N LEU A 118 10.58 -11.21 -1.11
CA LEU A 118 11.58 -11.56 -0.11
C LEU A 118 11.71 -10.40 0.87
N ARG A 119 11.64 -10.69 2.17
CA ARG A 119 11.93 -9.69 3.21
C ARG A 119 13.39 -9.77 3.60
N LEU A 120 14.07 -8.63 3.56
CA LEU A 120 15.48 -8.51 3.91
C LEU A 120 15.63 -7.55 5.08
N GLN A 121 16.18 -8.06 6.19
CA GLN A 121 16.46 -7.24 7.35
C GLN A 121 17.80 -6.52 7.19
N LEU A 122 17.78 -5.21 7.38
CA LEU A 122 18.95 -4.34 7.32
C LEU A 122 19.10 -3.56 8.62
N ASP A 123 20.35 -3.33 9.00
CA ASP A 123 20.67 -2.41 10.10
C ASP A 123 20.68 -0.96 9.58
N LEU A 124 20.50 0.02 10.47
CA LEU A 124 20.40 1.43 10.11
C LEU A 124 21.66 1.95 9.36
N GLU A 125 22.84 1.45 9.73
CA GLU A 125 24.11 1.69 9.03
C GLU A 125 24.10 1.16 7.58
N GLU A 126 23.55 -0.03 7.35
CA GLU A 126 23.42 -0.63 6.02
C GLU A 126 22.41 0.15 5.16
N CYS A 127 21.33 0.63 5.77
CA CYS A 127 20.38 1.53 5.12
C CYS A 127 21.03 2.87 4.76
N ALA A 128 21.92 3.39 5.60
CA ALA A 128 22.59 4.67 5.39
C ALA A 128 23.66 4.59 4.29
N THR A 129 24.50 3.55 4.30
CA THR A 129 25.61 3.40 3.35
C THR A 129 25.20 2.73 2.03
N GLY A 130 24.13 1.93 2.05
CA GLY A 130 23.79 1.02 0.97
C GLY A 130 24.70 -0.21 0.97
N VAL A 131 24.13 -1.38 0.68
CA VAL A 131 24.85 -2.65 0.77
C VAL A 131 24.50 -3.57 -0.39
N THR A 132 25.45 -4.41 -0.79
CA THR A 132 25.19 -5.52 -1.71
C THR A 132 25.15 -6.82 -0.91
N LYS A 133 23.97 -7.41 -0.73
CA LYS A 133 23.80 -8.68 -0.02
C LYS A 133 23.54 -9.81 -0.99
N ARG A 134 24.14 -10.97 -0.72
CA ARG A 134 23.79 -12.20 -1.42
C ARG A 134 22.66 -12.88 -0.65
N VAL A 135 21.54 -13.09 -1.32
CA VAL A 135 20.39 -13.77 -0.72
C VAL A 135 20.14 -15.07 -1.48
N THR A 136 19.91 -16.12 -0.70
CA THR A 136 19.57 -17.43 -1.22
C THR A 136 18.05 -17.56 -1.29
N VAL A 137 17.53 -17.80 -2.49
CA VAL A 137 16.09 -17.94 -2.76
C VAL A 137 15.82 -19.33 -3.32
N ASP A 138 14.85 -20.01 -2.73
CA ASP A 138 14.30 -21.25 -3.27
C ASP A 138 13.23 -20.88 -4.30
N THR A 139 13.50 -21.11 -5.59
CA THR A 139 12.65 -20.68 -6.70
C THR A 139 12.55 -21.76 -7.78
N ALA A 140 11.55 -21.66 -8.65
CA ALA A 140 11.48 -22.50 -9.85
C ALA A 140 12.41 -21.94 -10.94
N VAL A 141 13.32 -22.78 -11.43
CA VAL A 141 14.27 -22.45 -12.49
C VAL A 141 13.97 -23.26 -13.74
N LEU A 142 14.44 -22.79 -14.89
CA LEU A 142 14.30 -23.52 -16.15
C LEU A 142 14.95 -24.91 -15.99
N CYS A 143 14.23 -25.95 -16.41
CA CYS A 143 14.80 -27.29 -16.44
C CYS A 143 15.99 -27.31 -17.40
N ASP A 144 17.18 -27.65 -16.91
CA ASP A 144 18.41 -27.72 -17.69
C ASP A 144 18.43 -28.86 -18.70
N LEU A 145 17.64 -29.91 -18.49
CA LEU A 145 17.57 -31.05 -19.42
C LEU A 145 16.67 -30.76 -20.64
N CYS A 146 15.47 -30.23 -20.43
CA CYS A 146 14.51 -29.97 -21.52
C CYS A 146 14.45 -28.50 -21.95
N HIS A 147 15.18 -27.62 -21.26
CA HIS A 147 15.20 -26.17 -21.51
C HIS A 147 13.81 -25.54 -21.61
N GLY A 148 12.89 -25.94 -20.73
CA GLY A 148 11.51 -25.41 -20.71
C GLY A 148 10.49 -26.22 -21.51
N LYS A 149 10.91 -27.10 -22.43
CA LYS A 149 9.98 -27.81 -23.33
C LYS A 149 9.03 -28.76 -22.61
N GLY A 150 9.41 -29.28 -21.44
CA GLY A 150 8.64 -30.27 -20.68
C GLY A 150 8.65 -31.68 -21.30
N THR A 151 9.21 -31.86 -22.49
CA THR A 151 9.27 -33.14 -23.20
C THR A 151 10.63 -33.81 -23.04
N HIS A 152 10.65 -35.12 -23.18
CA HIS A 152 11.87 -35.90 -23.24
C HIS A 152 12.36 -36.01 -24.70
N GLY A 153 13.62 -35.67 -24.94
CA GLY A 153 14.24 -35.69 -26.28
C GLY A 153 13.46 -34.85 -27.31
N ASN A 154 13.05 -35.50 -28.40
CA ASN A 154 12.28 -34.88 -29.49
C ASN A 154 10.77 -35.13 -29.38
N SER A 155 10.29 -35.64 -28.25
CA SER A 155 8.85 -35.80 -28.01
C SER A 155 8.17 -34.44 -28.09
N THR A 156 6.96 -34.43 -28.65
CA THR A 156 6.15 -33.22 -28.84
C THR A 156 4.78 -33.38 -28.18
N PRO A 157 4.20 -32.29 -27.66
CA PRO A 157 2.84 -32.28 -27.15
C PRO A 157 1.85 -32.66 -28.25
N VAL A 158 0.87 -33.50 -27.91
CA VAL A 158 -0.22 -33.92 -28.79
C VAL A 158 -1.55 -33.42 -28.24
N THR A 159 -2.55 -33.31 -29.10
CA THR A 159 -3.90 -32.91 -28.68
C THR A 159 -4.47 -33.95 -27.72
N CYS A 160 -5.12 -33.49 -26.64
CA CYS A 160 -5.72 -34.38 -25.65
C CYS A 160 -6.96 -35.07 -26.21
N ASP A 161 -6.93 -36.39 -26.34
CA ASP A 161 -8.04 -37.20 -26.86
C ASP A 161 -9.32 -37.10 -26.01
N THR A 162 -9.19 -36.92 -24.69
CA THR A 162 -10.33 -36.88 -23.77
C THR A 162 -11.18 -35.62 -23.89
N CYS A 163 -10.55 -34.47 -24.18
CA CYS A 163 -11.27 -33.20 -24.35
C CYS A 163 -11.24 -32.67 -25.79
N GLY A 164 -10.58 -33.38 -26.71
CA GLY A 164 -10.39 -32.94 -28.10
C GLY A 164 -9.72 -31.58 -28.21
N GLY A 165 -8.76 -31.28 -27.34
CA GLY A 165 -8.08 -29.98 -27.32
C GLY A 165 -8.79 -28.86 -26.55
N ARG A 166 -10.00 -29.09 -26.04
CA ARG A 166 -10.82 -28.04 -25.41
C ARG A 166 -10.36 -27.64 -24.01
N GLY A 167 -9.55 -28.46 -23.35
CA GLY A 167 -9.07 -28.22 -21.98
C GLY A 167 -10.10 -28.48 -20.88
N GLU A 168 -11.39 -28.45 -21.19
CA GLU A 168 -12.48 -28.77 -20.27
C GLU A 168 -13.34 -29.94 -20.76
N ILE A 169 -14.00 -30.61 -19.82
CA ILE A 169 -15.03 -31.62 -20.10
C ILE A 169 -16.35 -31.17 -19.49
N GLN A 170 -17.42 -31.24 -20.26
CA GLN A 170 -18.76 -30.92 -19.79
C GLN A 170 -19.41 -32.18 -19.21
N THR A 171 -19.96 -32.06 -18.00
CA THR A 171 -20.70 -33.14 -17.35
C THR A 171 -22.13 -32.68 -17.14
N VAL A 172 -23.08 -33.46 -17.64
CA VAL A 172 -24.51 -33.20 -17.46
C VAL A 172 -24.93 -33.86 -16.15
N GLN A 173 -25.26 -33.06 -15.14
CA GLN A 173 -25.82 -33.55 -13.89
C GLN A 173 -27.34 -33.31 -13.91
N ARG A 174 -28.12 -34.37 -13.65
CA ARG A 174 -29.57 -34.25 -13.48
C ARG A 174 -29.84 -33.76 -12.06
N SER A 175 -30.42 -32.58 -11.93
CA SER A 175 -30.87 -31.99 -10.67
C SER A 175 -32.39 -32.02 -10.57
N LEU A 176 -32.92 -31.71 -9.37
CA LEU A 176 -34.37 -31.64 -9.13
C LEU A 176 -35.07 -30.58 -10.00
N LEU A 177 -34.32 -29.62 -10.54
CA LEU A 177 -34.81 -28.48 -11.34
C LEU A 177 -34.52 -28.63 -12.84
N GLY A 178 -33.94 -29.75 -13.30
CA GLY A 178 -33.61 -29.99 -14.71
C GLY A 178 -32.20 -30.54 -14.93
N GLN A 179 -31.71 -30.48 -16.18
CA GLN A 179 -30.34 -30.84 -16.50
C GLN A 179 -29.43 -29.62 -16.36
N VAL A 180 -28.45 -29.70 -15.46
CA VAL A 180 -27.42 -28.67 -15.28
C VAL A 180 -26.14 -29.18 -15.92
N MET A 181 -25.58 -28.40 -16.85
CA MET A 181 -24.26 -28.68 -17.43
C MET A 181 -23.20 -27.96 -16.61
N THR A 182 -22.28 -28.72 -16.01
CA THR A 182 -21.11 -28.17 -15.32
C THR A 182 -19.86 -28.50 -16.12
N SER A 183 -19.09 -27.50 -16.52
CA SER A 183 -17.75 -27.71 -17.07
C SER A 183 -16.74 -27.86 -15.94
N ARG A 184 -15.78 -28.76 -16.13
CA ARG A 184 -14.64 -28.95 -15.24
C ARG A 184 -13.37 -29.10 -16.07
N PRO A 185 -12.19 -28.69 -15.56
CA PRO A 185 -10.93 -28.96 -16.24
C PRO A 185 -10.80 -30.44 -16.58
N CYS A 186 -10.32 -30.74 -17.79
CA CYS A 186 -10.08 -32.11 -18.22
C CYS A 186 -9.05 -32.76 -17.27
N PRO A 187 -9.34 -33.94 -16.69
CA PRO A 187 -8.46 -34.57 -15.70
C PRO A 187 -7.14 -35.07 -16.31
N VAL A 188 -7.08 -35.26 -17.64
CA VAL A 188 -5.89 -35.77 -18.33
C VAL A 188 -4.92 -34.64 -18.67
N CYS A 189 -5.39 -33.52 -19.23
CA CYS A 189 -4.53 -32.40 -19.61
C CYS A 189 -4.56 -31.22 -18.62
N GLY A 190 -5.33 -31.32 -17.52
CA GLY A 190 -5.39 -30.31 -16.47
C GLY A 190 -5.85 -28.92 -16.94
N GLY A 191 -6.62 -28.83 -18.02
CA GLY A 191 -7.02 -27.56 -18.62
C GLY A 191 -6.23 -27.15 -19.88
N VAL A 192 -5.10 -27.79 -20.19
CA VAL A 192 -4.18 -27.32 -21.25
C VAL A 192 -4.63 -27.68 -22.66
N GLY A 193 -5.48 -28.70 -22.82
CA GLY A 193 -5.91 -29.20 -24.13
C GLY A 193 -4.86 -30.08 -24.84
N GLU A 194 -3.63 -30.12 -24.35
CA GLU A 194 -2.54 -30.96 -24.87
C GLU A 194 -2.01 -31.92 -23.80
N VAL A 195 -1.47 -33.05 -24.22
CA VAL A 195 -0.80 -34.04 -23.36
C VAL A 195 0.62 -34.24 -23.90
N ILE A 196 1.58 -34.45 -23.00
CA ILE A 196 2.96 -34.79 -23.36
C ILE A 196 3.09 -36.32 -23.28
N PRO A 197 3.25 -37.04 -24.41
CA PRO A 197 3.33 -38.51 -24.40
C PRO A 197 4.54 -39.04 -23.63
N ASP A 198 5.69 -38.35 -23.76
CA ASP A 198 6.94 -38.70 -23.08
C ASP A 198 7.47 -37.46 -22.34
N PRO A 199 7.06 -37.25 -21.08
CA PRO A 199 7.44 -36.09 -20.29
C PRO A 199 8.90 -36.16 -19.86
N CYS A 200 9.53 -35.00 -19.72
CA CYS A 200 10.89 -34.89 -19.22
C CYS A 200 11.03 -35.53 -17.83
N HIS A 201 11.90 -36.52 -17.67
CA HIS A 201 12.08 -37.27 -16.42
C HIS A 201 12.54 -36.40 -15.22
N ARG A 202 13.13 -35.23 -15.46
CA ARG A 202 13.60 -34.33 -14.40
C ARG A 202 12.51 -33.38 -13.88
N CYS A 203 11.65 -32.87 -14.77
CA CYS A 203 10.61 -31.89 -14.41
C CYS A 203 9.19 -32.43 -14.47
N GLY A 204 9.00 -33.68 -14.90
CA GLY A 204 7.68 -34.33 -14.99
C GLY A 204 6.72 -33.66 -15.98
N GLY A 205 7.22 -32.87 -16.94
CA GLY A 205 6.38 -32.13 -17.89
C GLY A 205 6.22 -30.63 -17.60
N ASP A 206 6.62 -30.15 -16.42
CA ASP A 206 6.39 -28.74 -16.03
C ASP A 206 7.34 -27.74 -16.73
N GLY A 207 8.46 -28.21 -17.30
CA GLY A 207 9.46 -27.36 -17.97
C GLY A 207 10.39 -26.60 -17.01
N ARG A 208 10.16 -26.71 -15.70
CA ARG A 208 10.92 -26.05 -14.63
C ARG A 208 11.15 -27.00 -13.46
N VAL A 209 12.15 -26.71 -12.65
CA VAL A 209 12.51 -27.49 -11.46
C VAL A 209 12.75 -26.56 -10.28
N ARG A 210 12.45 -27.00 -9.06
CA ARG A 210 12.80 -26.23 -7.86
C ARG A 210 14.32 -26.28 -7.67
N ALA A 211 14.93 -25.12 -7.52
CA ALA A 211 16.34 -25.00 -7.21
C ALA A 211 16.59 -23.83 -6.28
N ARG A 212 17.64 -23.97 -5.47
CA ARG A 212 18.16 -22.92 -4.62
C ARG A 212 19.13 -22.07 -5.43
N ARG A 213 18.88 -20.77 -5.52
CA ARG A 213 19.73 -19.80 -6.24
C ARG A 213 20.24 -18.73 -5.31
N GLU A 214 21.50 -18.36 -5.48
CA GLU A 214 22.08 -17.19 -4.84
C GLU A 214 21.94 -15.98 -5.78
N ILE A 215 21.32 -14.91 -5.27
CA ILE A 215 21.06 -13.68 -6.02
C ILE A 215 21.73 -12.52 -5.29
N SER A 216 22.51 -11.75 -6.02
CA SER A 216 23.13 -10.53 -5.49
C SER A 216 22.14 -9.37 -5.58
N VAL A 217 21.74 -8.84 -4.44
CA VAL A 217 20.80 -7.73 -4.31
C VAL A 217 21.57 -6.48 -3.95
N LYS A 218 21.57 -5.50 -4.85
CA LYS A 218 22.17 -4.18 -4.60
C LYS A 218 21.11 -3.25 -4.03
N ILE A 219 21.31 -2.85 -2.77
CA ILE A 219 20.40 -1.97 -2.04
C ILE A 219 21.03 -0.56 -2.04
N PRO A 220 20.33 0.45 -2.59
CA PRO A 220 20.86 1.80 -2.61
C PRO A 220 20.91 2.40 -1.19
N ALA A 221 21.82 3.35 -0.98
CA ALA A 221 21.82 4.18 0.22
C ALA A 221 20.51 4.96 0.36
N GLY A 222 20.04 5.14 1.60
CA GLY A 222 18.84 5.89 1.92
C GLY A 222 17.55 5.08 1.89
N VAL A 223 17.60 3.77 1.66
CA VAL A 223 16.38 2.94 1.71
C VAL A 223 15.73 3.01 3.09
N GLY A 224 14.42 3.22 3.11
CA GLY A 224 13.59 3.20 4.32
C GLY A 224 12.89 1.86 4.52
N ASP A 225 12.30 1.71 5.70
CA ASP A 225 11.46 0.57 6.04
C ASP A 225 10.26 0.44 5.08
N GLY A 226 9.93 -0.80 4.70
CA GLY A 226 8.84 -1.13 3.78
C GLY A 226 9.12 -0.83 2.30
N MET A 227 10.27 -0.23 1.97
CA MET A 227 10.63 0.02 0.57
C MET A 227 10.92 -1.28 -0.18
N ARG A 228 10.53 -1.33 -1.46
CA ARG A 228 10.67 -2.52 -2.31
C ARG A 228 11.65 -2.28 -3.46
N VAL A 229 12.68 -3.12 -3.55
CA VAL A 229 13.63 -3.17 -4.66
C VAL A 229 13.20 -4.28 -5.63
N ARG A 230 12.95 -3.91 -6.90
CA ARG A 230 12.56 -4.87 -7.94
C ARG A 230 13.79 -5.43 -8.66
N LEU A 231 13.88 -6.74 -8.72
CA LEU A 231 14.86 -7.50 -9.50
C LEU A 231 14.13 -8.18 -10.67
N ALA A 232 14.27 -7.59 -11.85
CA ALA A 232 13.54 -8.02 -13.04
C ALA A 232 13.95 -9.44 -13.46
N ALA A 233 12.97 -10.28 -13.80
CA ALA A 233 13.16 -11.66 -14.24
C ALA A 233 13.97 -12.55 -13.27
N GLN A 234 14.01 -12.20 -11.97
CA GLN A 234 14.65 -12.98 -10.92
C GLN A 234 13.65 -13.74 -10.02
N GLY A 235 12.34 -13.67 -10.34
CA GLY A 235 11.29 -14.43 -9.68
C GLY A 235 11.24 -15.89 -10.15
N GLU A 236 10.07 -16.52 -10.03
CA GLU A 236 9.90 -17.90 -10.48
C GLU A 236 9.81 -17.98 -12.00
N VAL A 237 10.44 -18.98 -12.61
CA VAL A 237 10.20 -19.34 -14.02
C VAL A 237 8.79 -19.91 -14.15
N GLY A 238 8.04 -19.48 -15.16
CA GLY A 238 6.67 -19.95 -15.35
C GLY A 238 6.56 -21.37 -15.90
N PRO A 239 5.40 -22.04 -15.71
CA PRO A 239 5.13 -23.35 -16.28
C PRO A 239 5.39 -23.39 -17.80
N GLY A 240 5.83 -24.54 -18.29
CA GLY A 240 6.17 -24.74 -19.70
C GLY A 240 7.38 -23.92 -20.18
N GLY A 241 8.24 -23.49 -19.26
CA GLY A 241 9.39 -22.65 -19.57
C GLY A 241 9.03 -21.21 -19.94
N GLY A 242 7.89 -20.71 -19.44
CA GLY A 242 7.50 -19.32 -19.65
C GLY A 242 8.43 -18.32 -18.95
N PRO A 243 8.31 -17.02 -19.27
CA PRO A 243 9.20 -16.00 -18.75
C PRO A 243 9.16 -15.98 -17.21
N ALA A 244 10.30 -15.68 -16.60
CA ALA A 244 10.38 -15.53 -15.15
C ALA A 244 9.60 -14.29 -14.69
N GLY A 245 8.92 -14.43 -13.55
CA GLY A 245 8.39 -13.28 -12.82
C GLY A 245 9.50 -12.43 -12.21
N ASP A 246 9.12 -11.44 -11.43
CA ASP A 246 10.06 -10.54 -10.76
C ASP A 246 10.26 -10.93 -9.29
N LEU A 247 11.43 -10.60 -8.75
CA LEU A 247 11.70 -10.71 -7.32
C LEU A 247 11.67 -9.32 -6.69
N TYR A 248 10.72 -9.10 -5.79
CA TYR A 248 10.65 -7.90 -4.97
C TYR A 248 11.34 -8.16 -3.65
N VAL A 249 12.31 -7.33 -3.30
CA VAL A 249 12.98 -7.36 -2.01
C VAL A 249 12.45 -6.20 -1.17
N GLU A 250 11.66 -6.53 -0.16
CA GLU A 250 11.15 -5.57 0.82
C GLU A 250 12.15 -5.41 1.96
N VAL A 251 12.61 -4.19 2.17
CA VAL A 251 13.55 -3.85 3.25
C VAL A 251 12.76 -3.73 4.55
N HIS A 252 13.26 -4.39 5.59
CA HIS A 252 12.81 -4.25 6.97
C HIS A 252 13.96 -3.69 7.80
N GLU A 253 13.82 -2.47 8.30
CA GLU A 253 14.84 -1.82 9.11
C GLU A 253 14.80 -2.35 10.55
N LYS A 254 15.94 -2.78 11.08
CA LYS A 254 16.01 -3.19 12.49
C LYS A 254 16.02 -1.96 13.39
N PRO A 255 15.29 -1.99 14.52
CA PRO A 255 15.37 -0.93 15.52
C PRO A 255 16.82 -0.73 15.99
N HIS A 256 17.30 0.52 15.96
CA HIS A 256 18.63 0.88 16.43
C HIS A 256 18.59 1.27 17.93
N PRO A 257 19.60 0.91 18.75
CA PRO A 257 19.57 1.20 20.19
C PRO A 257 19.64 2.68 20.55
N VAL A 258 20.26 3.51 19.71
CA VAL A 258 20.51 4.93 19.99
C VAL A 258 19.65 5.87 19.13
N PHE A 259 19.30 5.44 17.92
CA PHE A 259 18.74 6.30 16.90
C PHE A 259 17.34 5.83 16.52
N VAL A 260 16.42 6.78 16.42
CA VAL A 260 15.10 6.57 15.86
C VAL A 260 15.01 7.37 14.57
N ARG A 261 14.72 6.69 13.47
CA ARG A 261 14.60 7.32 12.16
C ARG A 261 13.20 7.88 11.94
N ASP A 262 13.11 9.12 11.48
CA ASP A 262 11.89 9.74 10.97
C ASP A 262 12.15 10.29 9.56
N GLY A 263 11.72 9.56 8.53
CA GLY A 263 12.05 9.88 7.15
C GLY A 263 13.57 9.84 6.89
N ASP A 264 14.15 11.00 6.60
CA ASP A 264 15.58 11.16 6.39
C ASP A 264 16.31 11.73 7.62
N ASP A 265 15.56 12.13 8.65
CA ASP A 265 16.10 12.68 9.89
C ASP A 265 16.30 11.56 10.93
N LEU A 266 17.28 11.77 11.80
CA LEU A 266 17.58 10.87 12.92
C LEU A 266 17.29 11.59 14.23
N HIS A 267 16.78 10.86 15.20
CA HIS A 267 16.55 11.33 16.56
C HIS A 267 17.33 10.48 17.54
N CYS A 268 18.02 11.12 18.48
CA CYS A 268 18.60 10.45 19.63
C CYS A 268 18.26 11.20 20.92
N THR A 269 18.35 10.52 22.05
CA THR A 269 18.18 11.13 23.37
C THR A 269 19.53 11.20 24.04
N VAL A 270 19.90 12.41 24.47
CA VAL A 270 21.14 12.66 25.20
C VAL A 270 20.78 13.01 26.64
N SER A 271 21.14 12.12 27.56
CA SER A 271 20.97 12.36 28.99
C SER A 271 22.09 13.28 29.50
N VAL A 272 21.72 14.45 30.00
CA VAL A 272 22.66 15.50 30.45
C VAL A 272 22.44 15.77 31.92
N PRO A 273 23.46 15.64 32.79
CA PRO A 273 23.34 16.00 34.20
C PRO A 273 22.92 17.46 34.39
N MET A 274 22.11 17.74 35.43
CA MET A 274 21.61 19.11 35.67
C MET A 274 22.70 20.18 35.78
N VAL A 275 23.88 19.82 36.30
CA VAL A 275 25.02 20.73 36.45
C VAL A 275 25.61 21.07 35.08
N ASP A 276 25.79 20.07 34.22
CA ASP A 276 26.28 20.23 32.86
C ASP A 276 25.28 21.00 31.99
N ALA A 277 23.98 20.77 32.16
CA ALA A 277 22.95 21.54 31.47
C ALA A 277 22.98 23.03 31.90
N ALA A 278 23.29 23.32 33.17
CA ALA A 278 23.38 24.68 33.69
C ALA A 278 24.67 25.40 33.24
N LEU A 279 25.80 24.71 33.23
CA LEU A 279 27.12 25.28 32.96
C LEU A 279 27.55 25.18 31.49
N GLY A 280 26.90 24.30 30.72
CA GLY A 280 27.32 23.90 29.38
C GLY A 280 28.35 22.77 29.44
N THR A 281 28.34 21.92 28.43
CA THR A 281 29.29 20.79 28.28
C THR A 281 29.41 20.40 26.81
N THR A 282 30.32 19.48 26.50
CA THR A 282 30.42 18.85 25.18
C THR A 282 30.28 17.34 25.35
N VAL A 283 29.44 16.72 24.52
CA VAL A 283 29.22 15.27 24.49
C VAL A 283 29.58 14.74 23.12
N VAL A 284 30.23 13.59 23.05
CA VAL A 284 30.51 12.92 21.77
C VAL A 284 29.35 11.99 21.42
N VAL A 285 28.79 12.15 20.22
CA VAL A 285 27.75 11.29 19.66
C VAL A 285 28.34 10.55 18.46
N ASP A 286 28.31 9.22 18.50
CA ASP A 286 28.74 8.39 17.37
C ASP A 286 27.67 8.40 16.28
N ALA A 287 27.86 9.23 15.26
CA ALA A 287 26.98 9.30 14.11
C ALA A 287 27.22 8.14 13.14
N ILE A 288 26.14 7.73 12.49
CA ILE A 288 26.06 6.51 11.66
C ILE A 288 27.04 6.53 10.49
N LEU A 289 27.22 7.69 9.85
CA LEU A 289 28.05 7.82 8.64
C LEU A 289 29.38 8.55 8.87
N ASP A 290 29.45 9.41 9.89
CA ASP A 290 30.58 10.33 10.08
C ASP A 290 31.50 9.94 11.24
N GLY A 291 31.12 8.92 12.03
CA GLY A 291 31.82 8.54 13.25
C GLY A 291 31.55 9.51 14.41
N PRO A 292 32.48 9.68 15.35
CA PRO A 292 32.26 10.50 16.55
C PRO A 292 32.17 11.99 16.21
N ILE A 293 31.06 12.62 16.62
CA ILE A 293 30.79 14.05 16.45
C ILE A 293 30.68 14.71 17.82
N GLU A 294 31.34 15.85 18.00
CA GLU A 294 31.18 16.69 19.19
C GLU A 294 29.88 17.50 19.14
N LEU A 295 28.99 17.23 20.10
CA LEU A 295 27.76 17.97 20.36
C LEU A 295 27.99 18.96 21.52
N THR A 296 28.04 20.24 21.19
CA THR A 296 28.14 21.31 22.20
C THR A 296 26.78 21.63 22.81
N ILE A 297 26.66 21.45 24.12
CA ILE A 297 25.47 21.80 24.90
C ILE A 297 25.71 23.18 25.54
N PRO A 298 24.95 24.21 25.15
CA PRO A 298 25.14 25.55 25.69
C PRO A 298 24.73 25.65 27.17
N PRO A 299 25.32 26.58 27.94
CA PRO A 299 24.90 26.84 29.31
C PRO A 299 23.43 27.27 29.38
N GLY A 300 22.72 26.78 30.38
CA GLY A 300 21.29 27.08 30.58
C GLY A 300 20.35 26.27 29.69
N THR A 301 20.82 25.14 29.13
CA THR A 301 19.98 24.24 28.32
C THR A 301 18.81 23.72 29.14
N GLN A 302 17.61 23.81 28.56
CA GLN A 302 16.38 23.40 29.23
C GLN A 302 16.04 21.93 28.94
N PRO A 303 15.32 21.23 29.85
CA PRO A 303 14.79 19.90 29.58
C PRO A 303 13.89 19.90 28.33
N GLY A 304 14.07 18.92 27.45
CA GLY A 304 13.32 18.81 26.20
C GLY A 304 13.81 19.75 25.08
N ALA A 305 14.90 20.48 25.29
CA ALA A 305 15.56 21.21 24.21
C ALA A 305 16.03 20.24 23.11
N VAL A 306 15.96 20.68 21.86
CA VAL A 306 16.42 19.90 20.71
C VAL A 306 17.59 20.63 20.06
N ILE A 307 18.75 19.99 20.02
CA ILE A 307 19.92 20.49 19.31
C ILE A 307 20.01 19.76 17.97
N THR A 308 20.08 20.50 16.87
CA THR A 308 20.07 19.93 15.52
C THR A 308 21.46 20.01 14.90
N LEU A 309 22.01 18.85 14.55
CA LEU A 309 23.25 18.68 13.81
C LEU A 309 22.91 18.49 12.33
N ARG A 310 23.12 19.54 11.54
CA ARG A 310 22.69 19.57 10.14
C ARG A 310 23.52 18.64 9.26
N GLY A 311 22.86 17.90 8.38
CA GLY A 311 23.52 17.00 7.42
C GLY A 311 24.08 15.71 8.03
N HIS A 312 23.73 15.40 9.28
CA HIS A 312 24.18 14.20 9.99
C HIS A 312 23.13 13.07 10.05
N GLY A 313 21.99 13.24 9.39
CA GLY A 313 20.93 12.24 9.22
C GLY A 313 21.18 11.24 8.08
N MET A 314 20.10 10.61 7.64
CA MET A 314 20.09 9.63 6.56
C MET A 314 20.20 10.29 5.18
N PRO A 315 20.84 9.64 4.19
CA PRO A 315 20.89 10.17 2.84
C PRO A 315 19.55 9.99 2.13
N HIS A 316 19.11 11.03 1.44
CA HIS A 316 17.97 10.96 0.55
C HIS A 316 18.28 10.05 -0.64
N LEU A 317 17.29 9.25 -1.04
CA LEU A 317 17.37 8.44 -2.24
C LEU A 317 17.67 9.30 -3.47
N ARG A 318 18.77 8.98 -4.14
CA ARG A 318 19.20 9.54 -5.44
C ARG A 318 19.66 11.01 -5.45
N SER A 319 19.50 11.78 -4.37
CA SER A 319 19.99 13.17 -4.34
C SER A 319 21.33 13.33 -3.60
N GLY A 320 21.69 12.38 -2.72
CA GLY A 320 22.90 12.44 -1.91
C GLY A 320 22.89 13.51 -0.81
N VAL A 321 21.83 14.31 -0.73
CA VAL A 321 21.57 15.26 0.37
C VAL A 321 21.20 14.44 1.60
N ARG A 322 21.70 14.84 2.76
CA ARG A 322 21.43 14.17 4.03
C ARG A 322 20.39 14.95 4.82
N GLY A 323 19.56 14.24 5.57
CA GLY A 323 18.75 14.84 6.63
C GLY A 323 19.61 15.27 7.81
N ASP A 324 18.95 15.62 8.90
CA ASP A 324 19.57 16.15 10.10
C ASP A 324 19.52 15.15 11.25
N LEU A 325 20.41 15.32 12.23
CA LEU A 325 20.36 14.60 13.50
C LEU A 325 19.82 15.54 14.59
N HIS A 326 18.70 15.17 15.20
CA HIS A 326 18.07 15.88 16.30
C HIS A 326 18.38 15.18 17.62
N ALA A 327 19.24 15.82 18.42
CA ALA A 327 19.55 15.40 19.77
C ALA A 327 18.54 16.01 20.75
N HIS A 328 17.68 15.17 21.32
CA HIS A 328 16.73 15.54 22.37
C HIS A 328 17.44 15.52 23.72
N ILE A 329 17.49 16.67 24.39
CA ILE A 329 18.20 16.80 25.67
C ILE A 329 17.27 16.44 26.82
N GLU A 330 17.60 15.36 27.51
CA GLU A 330 16.95 14.96 28.75
C GLU A 330 17.84 15.37 29.93
N VAL A 331 17.38 16.35 30.71
CA VAL A 331 18.14 16.80 31.89
C VAL A 331 17.86 15.86 33.06
N VAL A 332 18.91 15.19 33.52
CA VAL A 332 18.84 14.24 34.64
C VAL A 332 19.18 14.94 35.95
N VAL A 333 18.22 14.93 36.87
CA VAL A 333 18.41 15.40 38.25
C VAL A 333 18.78 14.20 39.14
N PRO A 334 19.85 14.29 39.94
CA PRO A 334 20.27 13.19 40.80
C PRO A 334 19.19 12.82 41.82
N THR A 335 18.92 11.52 41.95
CA THR A 335 17.91 10.98 42.88
C THR A 335 18.42 10.83 44.31
N ARG A 336 19.74 10.78 44.49
CA ARG A 336 20.42 10.72 45.80
C ARG A 336 21.54 11.75 45.81
N LEU A 337 21.69 12.44 46.93
CA LEU A 337 22.70 13.49 47.14
C LEU A 337 23.46 13.17 48.42
N ASP A 338 24.79 13.26 48.35
CA ASP A 338 25.62 13.22 49.54
C ASP A 338 25.51 14.54 50.35
N PRO A 339 25.86 14.54 51.65
CA PRO A 339 25.68 15.71 52.50
C PRO A 339 26.38 16.97 51.95
N ASP A 340 27.55 16.81 51.36
CA ASP A 340 28.36 17.90 50.79
C ASP A 340 27.69 18.50 49.54
N ASP A 341 27.22 17.66 48.60
CA ASP A 341 26.50 18.09 47.39
C ASP A 341 25.18 18.79 47.75
N ALA A 342 24.45 18.25 48.72
CA ALA A 342 23.22 18.86 49.20
C ALA A 342 23.46 20.26 49.77
N GLU A 343 24.58 20.46 50.49
CA GLU A 343 24.95 21.77 51.03
C GLU A 343 25.33 22.77 49.92
N LEU A 344 26.06 22.32 48.90
CA LEU A 344 26.36 23.14 47.73
C LEU A 344 25.07 23.58 47.00
N LEU A 345 24.11 22.67 46.82
CA LEU A 345 22.83 22.99 46.20
C LEU A 345 21.98 23.95 47.04
N ARG A 346 22.04 23.88 48.37
CA ARG A 346 21.40 24.88 49.26
C ARG A 346 22.00 26.27 49.07
N LYS A 347 23.32 26.39 48.92
CA LYS A 347 24.00 27.66 48.62
C LYS A 347 23.60 28.22 47.25
N VAL A 348 23.48 27.35 46.24
CA VAL A 348 22.96 27.77 44.92
C VAL A 348 21.53 28.28 45.05
N LYS A 349 20.67 27.59 45.80
CA LYS A 349 19.29 28.00 46.05
C LYS A 349 19.21 29.36 46.75
N SER A 350 20.02 29.61 47.78
CA SER A 350 20.01 30.91 48.48
C SER A 350 20.44 32.07 47.57
N ASN A 351 21.38 31.83 46.65
CA ASN A 351 21.82 32.82 45.69
C ASN A 351 20.79 33.12 44.58
N ARG A 352 19.78 32.23 44.43
CA ARG A 352 18.75 32.32 43.40
C ARG A 352 17.36 32.49 44.02
N SER A 353 17.22 33.43 44.94
CA SER A 353 15.96 33.71 45.68
C SER A 353 14.75 34.05 44.81
N ARG A 354 14.97 34.42 43.53
CA ARG A 354 13.92 34.65 42.53
C ARG A 354 13.30 33.37 41.95
N ASP A 355 13.97 32.23 42.07
CA ASP A 355 13.50 30.95 41.51
C ASP A 355 12.64 30.24 42.56
N VAL A 356 11.31 30.34 42.43
CA VAL A 356 10.35 29.78 43.39
C VAL A 356 9.57 28.64 42.74
N ALA A 357 9.40 27.53 43.47
CA ALA A 357 8.53 26.44 43.03
C ALA A 357 7.07 26.91 43.10
N GLU A 358 6.43 27.04 41.95
CA GLU A 358 5.06 27.51 41.82
C GLU A 358 4.22 26.55 40.96
N VAL A 359 2.93 26.44 41.28
CA VAL A 359 1.97 25.71 40.43
C VAL A 359 1.50 26.65 39.34
N ARG A 360 1.86 26.36 38.09
CA ARG A 360 1.39 27.14 36.93
C ARG A 360 0.05 26.61 36.45
N SER A 361 -0.93 27.50 36.35
CA SER A 361 -2.23 27.23 35.72
C SER A 361 -2.05 27.15 34.19
N ARG A 362 -2.72 26.20 33.54
CA ARG A 362 -2.71 26.05 32.07
C ARG A 362 -3.41 27.19 31.32
N LEU A 363 -4.17 28.04 32.01
CA LEU A 363 -5.05 29.06 31.41
C LEU A 363 -4.48 30.49 31.50
N SER A 364 -3.31 30.68 32.11
CA SER A 364 -2.80 32.01 32.48
C SER A 364 -1.59 32.48 31.65
N GLY A 365 -1.39 31.92 30.45
CA GLY A 365 -0.12 32.05 29.70
C GLY A 365 -0.26 32.37 28.21
N GLU A 366 -1.22 33.19 27.79
CA GLU A 366 -1.22 33.78 26.44
C GLU A 366 -0.47 35.13 26.43
N SER A 367 0.81 35.15 26.83
CA SER A 367 1.72 36.25 26.49
C SER A 367 3.18 35.95 26.86
N SER A 368 3.75 34.85 26.38
CA SER A 368 5.20 34.79 26.13
C SER A 368 5.52 33.59 25.25
N SER A 369 6.12 33.88 24.11
CA SER A 369 6.53 32.99 23.04
C SER A 369 7.35 31.75 23.44
N SER A 370 7.01 30.64 22.76
CA SER A 370 7.85 29.51 22.33
C SER A 370 7.58 28.15 23.01
N GLY A 371 7.26 27.15 22.17
CA GLY A 371 7.16 25.74 22.55
C GLY A 371 5.73 25.18 22.54
N GLY A 372 5.22 24.83 21.35
CA GLY A 372 3.94 24.16 21.20
C GLY A 372 3.98 22.75 21.81
N GLY A 373 3.34 22.58 22.96
CA GLY A 373 3.21 21.28 23.62
C GLY A 373 2.17 20.39 22.92
N LEU A 374 2.51 19.11 22.74
CA LEU A 374 1.72 18.03 22.13
C LEU A 374 0.27 17.85 22.63
N PHE A 375 -0.10 18.48 23.76
CA PHE A 375 -1.46 18.39 24.32
C PHE A 375 -2.43 19.47 23.84
N SER A 376 -2.00 20.52 23.14
CA SER A 376 -2.92 21.50 22.54
C SER A 376 -3.66 20.92 21.33
N ARG A 377 -2.96 20.12 20.51
CA ARG A 377 -3.53 19.49 19.30
C ARG A 377 -4.57 18.40 19.58
N LEU A 378 -4.57 17.81 20.78
CA LEU A 378 -5.50 16.73 21.15
C LEU A 378 -6.84 17.26 21.73
N ARG A 379 -6.92 18.56 22.07
CA ARG A 379 -8.14 19.17 22.60
C ARG A 379 -8.99 19.80 21.50
N GLU A 380 -8.39 20.24 20.40
CA GLU A 380 -9.13 20.78 19.24
C GLU A 380 -9.98 19.73 18.52
N THR A 381 -9.69 18.43 18.65
CA THR A 381 -10.47 17.35 18.03
C THR A 381 -11.68 16.89 18.85
N PHE A 382 -11.80 17.30 20.12
CA PHE A 382 -12.90 16.87 21.01
C PHE A 382 -13.86 17.99 21.43
N THR A 383 -13.58 19.23 21.07
CA THR A 383 -14.51 20.36 21.27
C THR A 383 -14.79 21.07 19.93
N GLY A 384 -15.17 20.30 18.92
CA GLY A 384 -15.90 20.81 17.76
C GLY A 384 -17.39 20.64 18.02
N ARG A 385 -18.07 21.76 18.29
CA ARG A 385 -19.53 21.87 18.21
C ARG A 385 -19.87 22.70 16.99
#